data_AF-A0A7V9MSU3-F1
#
_entry.id   AF-A0A7V9MSU3-F1
#
_cell.length_a   1.000
_cell.length_b   1.000
_cell.length_c   1.000
_cell.angle_alpha   90.00
_cell.angle_beta   90.00
_cell.angle_gamma   90.00
#
_symmetry.space_group_name_H-M   'P 1'
#
loop_
_entity.id
_entity.type
_entity.pdbx_description
1 polymer ?
#
loop_
_entity_poly.entity_id
_entity_poly.type
_entity_poly.pdbx_seq_one_letter_code
_entity_poly.pdbx_strand_id
1 'polypeptide(L)'
;MIRGLLILSILLVTGLAKIPVEAAISAEHRREHFRAVEFGLGLREQVGQLGFIAALSGFRALVADFVFIQAHVAWERTEWGRVLLLFRQVTTLQPRAILFWDMAAWHMAWNASVAAMNDPAQPRLALRLRAQREYFDLGRDFLERGIRNNPEKPQLYEALGRLYRDKYHDHAHAAEYFEQAAALPDAPSYDRRFAAYELSYCAGREQEAYERLHRLYQSGERERLPTLLKRLKFLEEQLHVPLAERIPDQLPADTPKR
;
A
#
# COMPACT_ATOMS: atom_id res chain seq x y z
N MET A 1 -53.45 10.00 3.30
CA MET A 1 -53.18 8.54 3.22
C MET A 1 -52.87 8.06 1.81
N ILE A 2 -53.69 8.38 0.79
CA ILE A 2 -53.49 7.94 -0.61
C ILE A 2 -52.14 8.38 -1.19
N ARG A 3 -51.70 9.64 -0.97
CA ARG A 3 -50.40 10.14 -1.47
C ARG A 3 -49.20 9.38 -0.88
N GLY A 4 -49.27 8.97 0.38
CA GLY A 4 -48.21 8.20 1.03
C GLY A 4 -48.09 6.77 0.46
N LEU A 5 -49.23 6.13 0.20
CA LEU A 5 -49.29 4.82 -0.45
C LEU A 5 -48.76 4.87 -1.89
N LEU A 6 -49.06 5.96 -2.62
CA LEU A 6 -48.57 6.18 -3.98
C LEU A 6 -47.05 6.32 -4.02
N ILE A 7 -46.48 7.13 -3.12
CA ILE A 7 -45.02 7.28 -2.99
C ILE A 7 -44.36 5.95 -2.63
N LEU A 8 -44.92 5.21 -1.67
CA LEU A 8 -44.38 3.91 -1.26
C LEU A 8 -44.40 2.91 -2.43
N SER A 9 -45.49 2.90 -3.20
CA SER A 9 -45.64 2.02 -4.38
C SER A 9 -44.63 2.37 -5.47
N ILE A 10 -44.42 3.66 -5.75
CA ILE A 10 -43.41 4.12 -6.72
C ILE A 10 -42.00 3.71 -6.28
N LEU A 11 -41.67 3.84 -5.00
CA LEU A 11 -40.37 3.43 -4.46
C LEU A 11 -40.18 1.90 -4.57
N LEU A 12 -41.21 1.12 -4.27
CA LEU A 12 -41.18 -0.34 -4.37
C LEU A 12 -41.01 -0.81 -5.82
N VAL A 13 -41.76 -0.24 -6.75
CA VAL A 13 -41.68 -0.58 -8.18
C VAL A 13 -40.32 -0.18 -8.75
N THR A 14 -39.86 1.04 -8.46
CA THR A 14 -38.53 1.50 -8.90
C THR A 14 -37.42 0.65 -8.31
N GLY A 15 -37.51 0.29 -7.02
CA GLY A 15 -36.55 -0.60 -6.37
C GLY A 15 -36.51 -1.98 -7.01
N LEU A 16 -37.66 -2.62 -7.20
CA LEU A 16 -37.77 -3.95 -7.83
C LEU A 16 -37.27 -3.94 -9.29
N ALA A 17 -37.54 -2.87 -10.04
CA ALA A 17 -37.05 -2.73 -11.41
C ALA A 17 -35.52 -2.51 -11.48
N LYS A 18 -34.91 -1.91 -10.45
CA LYS A 18 -33.48 -1.62 -10.40
C LYS A 18 -32.64 -2.85 -10.04
N ILE A 19 -33.17 -3.76 -9.21
CA ILE A 19 -32.47 -4.97 -8.75
C ILE A 19 -31.82 -5.79 -9.89
N PRO A 20 -32.52 -6.15 -11.00
CA PRO A 20 -31.90 -6.94 -12.07
C PRO A 20 -30.78 -6.17 -12.80
N VAL A 21 -30.93 -4.85 -12.94
CA VAL A 21 -29.92 -3.98 -13.57
C VAL A 21 -28.67 -3.91 -12.68
N GLU A 22 -28.84 -3.70 -11.38
CA GLU A 22 -27.74 -3.72 -10.41
C GLU A 22 -27.07 -5.09 -10.33
N ALA A 23 -27.85 -6.18 -10.41
CA ALA A 23 -27.32 -7.53 -10.41
C ALA A 23 -26.49 -7.84 -11.68
N ALA A 24 -26.94 -7.37 -12.85
CA ALA A 24 -26.22 -7.49 -14.11
C ALA A 24 -24.92 -6.68 -14.10
N ILE A 25 -24.99 -5.40 -13.71
CA ILE A 25 -23.82 -4.51 -13.54
C ILE A 25 -22.85 -5.10 -12.51
N SER A 26 -23.35 -5.64 -11.40
CA SER A 26 -22.50 -6.30 -10.39
C SER A 26 -21.87 -7.59 -10.90
N ALA A 27 -22.56 -8.34 -11.76
CA ALA A 27 -22.00 -9.55 -12.37
C ALA A 27 -20.91 -9.20 -13.39
N GLU A 28 -21.10 -8.14 -14.17
CA GLU A 28 -20.12 -7.60 -15.10
C GLU A 28 -18.90 -7.03 -14.37
N HIS A 29 -19.11 -6.25 -13.33
CA HIS A 29 -18.05 -5.80 -12.42
C HIS A 29 -17.27 -6.98 -11.81
N ARG A 30 -17.96 -8.04 -11.33
CA ARG A 30 -17.28 -9.23 -10.81
C ARG A 30 -16.43 -9.95 -11.87
N ARG A 31 -16.85 -9.94 -13.14
CA ARG A 31 -16.09 -10.51 -14.26
C ARG A 31 -14.86 -9.67 -14.60
N GLU A 32 -14.98 -8.35 -14.52
CA GLU A 32 -13.90 -7.37 -14.73
C GLU A 32 -13.04 -7.14 -13.46
N HIS A 33 -13.05 -8.09 -12.51
CA HIS A 33 -12.36 -8.01 -11.21
C HIS A 33 -12.71 -6.80 -10.31
N PHE A 34 -13.75 -6.02 -10.64
CA PHE A 34 -14.38 -5.08 -9.72
C PHE A 34 -15.19 -5.85 -8.67
N ARG A 35 -14.54 -6.26 -7.58
CA ARG A 35 -15.23 -6.83 -6.42
C ARG A 35 -16.23 -5.80 -5.87
N ALA A 36 -17.51 -6.16 -5.87
CA ALA A 36 -18.53 -5.41 -5.16
C ALA A 36 -18.20 -5.41 -3.66
N VAL A 37 -18.31 -4.25 -3.02
CA VAL A 37 -18.12 -4.13 -1.56
C VAL A 37 -19.30 -4.82 -0.89
N GLU A 38 -19.04 -5.77 0.01
CA GLU A 38 -20.09 -6.43 0.77
C GLU A 38 -20.73 -5.46 1.77
N PHE A 39 -22.03 -5.25 1.62
CA PHE A 39 -22.83 -4.44 2.55
C PHE A 39 -23.19 -5.29 3.78
N GLY A 40 -22.28 -5.34 4.76
CA GLY A 40 -22.50 -6.05 6.02
C GLY A 40 -22.89 -5.15 7.19
N LEU A 41 -23.40 -5.74 8.27
CA LEU A 41 -23.66 -5.06 9.55
C LEU A 41 -22.39 -4.38 10.11
N GLY A 42 -21.21 -4.91 9.83
CA GLY A 42 -19.92 -4.30 10.21
C GLY A 42 -19.65 -2.94 9.56
N LEU A 43 -20.23 -2.64 8.40
CA LEU A 43 -20.15 -1.31 7.76
C LEU A 43 -20.87 -0.25 8.60
N ARG A 44 -22.05 -0.59 9.15
CA ARG A 44 -22.83 0.32 10.01
C ARG A 44 -22.09 0.67 11.29
N GLU A 45 -21.41 -0.31 11.88
CA GLU A 45 -20.66 -0.13 13.13
C GLU A 45 -19.42 0.75 12.92
N GLN A 46 -18.71 0.60 11.80
CA GLN A 46 -17.50 1.37 11.51
C GLN A 46 -17.78 2.81 11.06
N VAL A 47 -18.88 3.05 10.36
CA VAL A 47 -19.18 4.32 9.68
C VAL A 47 -20.25 5.15 10.43
N GLY A 48 -21.01 4.53 11.33
CA GLY A 48 -22.14 5.16 12.01
C GLY A 48 -23.41 5.27 11.14
N GLN A 49 -24.53 5.66 11.75
CA GLN A 49 -25.87 5.58 11.14
C GLN A 49 -26.05 6.50 9.90
N LEU A 50 -25.51 7.72 9.92
CA LEU A 50 -25.60 8.66 8.81
C LEU A 50 -24.76 8.23 7.61
N GLY A 51 -23.52 7.78 7.83
CA GLY A 51 -22.68 7.29 6.75
C GLY A 51 -23.14 5.93 6.21
N PHE A 52 -23.82 5.12 7.02
CA PHE A 52 -24.51 3.91 6.55
C PHE A 52 -25.67 4.24 5.59
N ILE A 53 -26.50 5.25 5.91
CA ILE A 53 -27.58 5.73 5.03
C ILE A 53 -26.99 6.32 3.73
N ALA A 54 -25.91 7.10 3.83
CA ALA A 54 -25.23 7.65 2.65
C ALA A 54 -24.60 6.56 1.77
N ALA A 55 -24.04 5.50 2.38
CA ALA A 55 -23.51 4.33 1.68
C ALA A 55 -24.59 3.58 0.90
N LEU A 56 -25.78 3.42 1.49
CA LEU A 56 -26.96 2.82 0.84
C LEU A 56 -27.55 3.70 -0.28
N SER A 57 -27.26 5.00 -0.27
CA SER A 57 -27.83 5.99 -1.20
C SER A 57 -26.92 6.32 -2.40
N GLY A 58 -25.75 5.66 -2.53
CA GLY A 58 -24.78 5.93 -3.60
C GLY A 58 -23.85 7.13 -3.37
N PHE A 59 -23.97 7.84 -2.24
CA PHE A 59 -23.13 9.01 -1.89
C PHE A 59 -21.84 8.64 -1.14
N ARG A 60 -21.51 7.35 -1.04
CA ARG A 60 -20.37 6.84 -0.27
C ARG A 60 -19.05 7.50 -0.64
N ALA A 61 -18.87 7.81 -1.93
CA ALA A 61 -17.65 8.43 -2.41
C ALA A 61 -17.44 9.85 -1.85
N LEU A 62 -18.47 10.71 -1.96
CA LEU A 62 -18.44 12.07 -1.42
C LEU A 62 -18.25 12.10 0.10
N VAL A 63 -18.90 11.18 0.82
CA VAL A 63 -18.69 11.05 2.27
C VAL A 63 -17.25 10.66 2.58
N ALA A 64 -16.67 9.70 1.84
CA ALA A 64 -15.28 9.32 2.05
C ALA A 64 -14.32 10.50 1.78
N ASP A 65 -14.56 11.28 0.74
CA ASP A 65 -13.74 12.45 0.42
C ASP A 65 -13.82 13.51 1.52
N PHE A 66 -15.02 13.76 2.06
CA PHE A 66 -15.20 14.66 3.20
C PHE A 66 -14.50 14.15 4.47
N VAL A 67 -14.63 12.86 4.78
CA VAL A 67 -13.93 12.24 5.92
C VAL A 67 -12.42 12.26 5.71
N PHE A 68 -11.93 12.12 4.48
CA PHE A 68 -10.52 12.25 4.15
C PHE A 68 -9.99 13.67 4.37
N ILE A 69 -10.76 14.71 4.01
CA ILE A 69 -10.44 16.10 4.36
C ILE A 69 -10.38 16.28 5.88
N GLN A 70 -11.32 15.69 6.64
CA GLN A 70 -11.23 15.73 8.10
C GLN A 70 -10.00 15.01 8.65
N ALA A 71 -9.60 13.90 8.02
CA ALA A 71 -8.39 13.17 8.41
C ALA A 71 -7.14 14.03 8.21
N HIS A 72 -7.10 14.82 7.13
CA HIS A 72 -6.05 15.80 6.88
C HIS A 72 -6.00 16.87 7.99
N VAL A 73 -7.12 17.49 8.33
CA VAL A 73 -7.20 18.48 9.42
C VAL A 73 -6.77 17.88 10.77
N ALA A 74 -7.17 16.64 11.07
CA ALA A 74 -6.76 15.93 12.28
C ALA A 74 -5.24 15.66 12.29
N TRP A 75 -4.66 15.35 11.13
CA TRP A 75 -3.22 15.16 10.99
C TRP A 75 -2.44 16.47 11.22
N GLU A 76 -2.89 17.60 10.65
CA GLU A 76 -2.28 18.92 10.89
C GLU A 76 -2.25 19.28 12.38
N ARG A 77 -3.27 18.84 13.12
CA ARG A 77 -3.39 19.02 14.58
C ARG A 77 -2.69 17.95 15.40
N THR A 78 -2.02 16.99 14.77
CA THR A 78 -1.36 15.84 15.41
C THR A 78 -2.30 14.97 16.27
N GLU A 79 -3.60 14.95 15.93
CA GLU A 79 -4.62 14.14 16.61
C GLU A 79 -4.56 12.67 16.12
N TRP A 80 -3.44 11.96 16.36
CA TRP A 80 -3.14 10.65 15.75
C TRP A 80 -4.22 9.58 15.94
N GLY A 81 -4.83 9.53 17.13
CA GLY A 81 -5.96 8.63 17.38
C GLY A 81 -7.17 8.93 16.49
N ARG A 82 -7.44 10.21 16.23
CA ARG A 82 -8.52 10.64 15.33
C ARG A 82 -8.16 10.36 13.87
N VAL A 83 -6.90 10.61 13.47
CA VAL A 83 -6.39 10.24 12.14
C VAL A 83 -6.62 8.76 11.87
N LEU A 84 -6.24 7.88 12.81
CA LEU A 84 -6.46 6.44 12.70
C LEU A 84 -7.94 6.08 12.49
N LEU A 85 -8.84 6.65 13.29
CA LEU A 85 -10.28 6.37 13.18
C LEU A 85 -10.87 6.84 11.85
N LEU A 86 -10.52 8.05 11.41
CA LEU A 86 -10.99 8.61 10.14
C LEU A 86 -10.47 7.81 8.95
N PHE A 87 -9.20 7.40 8.95
CA PHE A 87 -8.67 6.54 7.89
C PHE A 87 -9.31 5.14 7.86
N ARG A 88 -9.63 4.55 9.01
CA ARG A 88 -10.44 3.31 9.05
C ARG A 88 -11.79 3.53 8.38
N GLN A 89 -12.47 4.65 8.65
CA GLN A 89 -13.74 4.97 8.00
C GLN A 89 -13.61 5.15 6.49
N VAL A 90 -12.63 5.95 6.04
CA VAL A 90 -12.43 6.24 4.61
C VAL A 90 -12.09 4.97 3.83
N THR A 91 -11.22 4.12 4.36
CA THR A 91 -10.85 2.85 3.72
C THR A 91 -12.00 1.84 3.69
N THR A 92 -12.88 1.86 4.69
CA THR A 92 -14.14 1.11 4.66
C THR A 92 -15.14 1.71 3.65
N LEU A 93 -15.22 3.03 3.55
CA LEU A 93 -16.10 3.76 2.65
C LEU A 93 -15.63 3.76 1.19
N GLN A 94 -14.36 3.51 0.90
CA GLN A 94 -13.83 3.38 -0.46
C GLN A 94 -12.64 2.40 -0.48
N PRO A 95 -12.88 1.08 -0.32
CA PRO A 95 -11.81 0.10 -0.21
C PRO A 95 -11.02 -0.09 -1.51
N ARG A 96 -11.53 0.39 -2.65
CA ARG A 96 -10.86 0.32 -3.95
C ARG A 96 -9.94 1.52 -4.24
N ALA A 97 -10.02 2.57 -3.42
CA ALA A 97 -9.18 3.75 -3.58
C ALA A 97 -7.83 3.51 -2.88
N ILE A 98 -6.82 3.09 -3.66
CA ILE A 98 -5.48 2.78 -3.14
C ILE A 98 -4.84 3.94 -2.37
N LEU A 99 -5.14 5.18 -2.78
CA LEU A 99 -4.66 6.40 -2.14
C LEU A 99 -4.95 6.41 -0.64
N PHE A 100 -6.15 5.98 -0.23
CA PHE A 100 -6.54 6.02 1.18
C PHE A 100 -5.80 4.99 2.02
N TRP A 101 -5.49 3.82 1.46
CA TRP A 101 -4.70 2.79 2.14
C TRP A 101 -3.24 3.21 2.29
N ASP A 102 -2.63 3.71 1.21
CA ASP A 102 -1.24 4.16 1.20
C ASP A 102 -1.04 5.36 2.14
N MET A 103 -1.93 6.37 2.08
CA MET A 103 -1.88 7.51 2.98
C MET A 103 -2.11 7.13 4.45
N ALA A 104 -3.05 6.23 4.74
CA ALA A 104 -3.26 5.74 6.10
C ALA A 104 -1.98 5.07 6.64
N ALA A 105 -1.36 4.21 5.83
CA ALA A 105 -0.14 3.54 6.19
C ALA A 105 1.02 4.51 6.40
N TRP A 106 1.18 5.50 5.52
CA TRP A 106 2.18 6.55 5.64
C TRP A 106 2.03 7.35 6.94
N HIS A 107 0.81 7.82 7.22
CA HIS A 107 0.53 8.58 8.43
C HIS A 107 0.80 7.77 9.70
N MET A 108 0.48 6.47 9.73
CA MET A 108 0.77 5.64 10.89
C MET A 108 2.27 5.34 11.00
N ALA A 109 2.87 4.71 9.98
CA ALA A 109 4.22 4.16 10.08
C ALA A 109 5.35 5.19 9.96
N TRP A 110 5.11 6.39 9.39
CA TRP A 110 6.11 7.46 9.34
C TRP A 110 5.78 8.64 10.25
N ASN A 111 4.57 9.20 10.18
CA ASN A 111 4.30 10.45 10.88
C ASN A 111 4.00 10.21 12.38
N ALA A 112 3.00 9.38 12.68
CA ALA A 112 2.57 9.09 14.04
C ALA A 112 3.65 8.33 14.83
N SER A 113 4.35 7.40 14.17
CA SER A 113 5.44 6.63 14.79
C SER A 113 6.62 7.52 15.22
N VAL A 114 6.98 8.51 14.42
CA VAL A 114 8.03 9.50 14.75
C VAL A 114 7.54 10.45 15.84
N ALA A 115 6.29 10.90 15.77
CA ALA A 115 5.69 11.73 16.83
C ALA A 115 5.66 10.99 18.18
N ALA A 116 5.29 9.71 18.19
CA ALA A 116 5.31 8.87 19.39
C ALA A 116 6.74 8.67 19.93
N MET A 117 7.71 8.49 19.04
CA MET A 117 9.11 8.36 19.45
C MET A 117 9.67 9.68 20.01
N ASN A 118 9.17 10.83 19.57
CA ASN A 118 9.67 12.14 19.98
C ASN A 118 8.78 12.84 21.03
N ASP A 119 7.79 12.15 21.58
CA ASP A 119 6.84 12.73 22.54
C ASP A 119 7.54 13.17 23.85
N PRO A 120 7.61 14.48 24.15
CA PRO A 120 8.24 14.97 25.37
C PRO A 120 7.38 14.68 26.63
N ALA A 121 6.08 14.46 26.47
CA ALA A 121 5.19 14.14 27.59
C ALA A 121 5.41 12.71 28.12
N GLN A 122 6.05 11.83 27.33
CA GLN A 122 6.42 10.49 27.73
C GLN A 122 7.92 10.37 28.03
N PRO A 123 8.34 10.51 29.31
CA PRO A 123 9.77 10.47 29.66
C PRO A 123 10.39 9.08 29.46
N ARG A 124 9.60 8.00 29.49
CA ARG A 124 10.11 6.64 29.40
C ARG A 124 10.34 6.23 27.94
N LEU A 125 11.62 6.08 27.57
CA LEU A 125 12.04 5.62 26.24
C LEU A 125 11.38 4.30 25.82
N ALA A 126 11.28 3.33 26.75
CA ALA A 126 10.66 2.04 26.47
C ALA A 126 9.18 2.16 26.04
N LEU A 127 8.43 3.11 26.62
CA LEU A 127 7.03 3.35 26.24
C LEU A 127 6.93 4.04 24.88
N ARG A 128 7.84 4.97 24.57
CA ARG A 128 7.93 5.61 23.24
C ARG A 128 8.27 4.60 22.14
N LEU A 129 9.23 3.72 22.39
CA LEU A 129 9.60 2.62 21.47
C LEU A 129 8.42 1.66 21.24
N ARG A 130 7.70 1.30 22.31
CA ARG A 130 6.50 0.46 22.20
C ARG A 130 5.44 1.14 21.34
N ALA A 131 5.11 2.40 21.62
CA ALA A 131 4.11 3.15 20.84
C ALA A 131 4.53 3.30 19.37
N GLN A 132 5.82 3.56 19.10
CA GLN A 132 6.35 3.62 17.73
C GLN A 132 6.12 2.29 16.99
N ARG A 133 6.41 1.15 17.62
CA ARG A 133 6.18 -0.17 17.02
C ARG A 133 4.70 -0.44 16.76
N GLU A 134 3.82 -0.07 17.70
CA GLU A 134 2.37 -0.19 17.51
C GLU A 134 1.90 0.61 16.26
N TYR A 135 2.49 1.77 15.99
CA TYR A 135 2.20 2.53 14.77
C TYR A 135 2.78 1.90 13.49
N PHE A 136 3.93 1.22 13.57
CA PHE A 136 4.44 0.42 12.44
C PHE A 136 3.48 -0.74 12.12
N ASP A 137 2.96 -1.41 13.14
CA ASP A 137 2.01 -2.51 12.98
C ASP A 137 0.68 -2.02 12.38
N LEU A 138 0.19 -0.85 12.79
CA LEU A 138 -0.99 -0.22 12.19
C LEU A 138 -0.77 0.12 10.71
N GLY A 139 0.39 0.64 10.35
CA GLY A 139 0.72 0.92 8.95
C GLY A 139 0.78 -0.35 8.11
N ARG A 140 1.39 -1.41 8.63
CA ARG A 140 1.40 -2.74 8.01
C ARG A 140 -0.02 -3.25 7.77
N ASP A 141 -0.87 -3.21 8.79
CA ASP A 141 -2.26 -3.68 8.72
C ASP A 141 -3.08 -2.93 7.64
N PHE A 142 -2.91 -1.61 7.50
CA PHE A 142 -3.54 -0.87 6.41
C PHE A 142 -3.08 -1.34 5.03
N LEU A 143 -1.78 -1.57 4.82
CA LEU A 143 -1.27 -2.04 3.53
C LEU A 143 -1.73 -3.46 3.22
N GLU A 144 -1.68 -4.37 4.20
CA GLU A 144 -2.16 -5.75 4.03
C GLU A 144 -3.66 -5.79 3.71
N ARG A 145 -4.49 -4.98 4.41
CA ARG A 145 -5.92 -4.83 4.09
C ARG A 145 -6.11 -4.19 2.71
N GLY A 146 -5.29 -3.20 2.37
CA GLY A 146 -5.28 -2.56 1.06
C GLY A 146 -5.04 -3.57 -0.07
N ILE A 147 -4.02 -4.41 0.07
CA ILE A 147 -3.68 -5.49 -0.87
C ILE A 147 -4.84 -6.48 -0.98
N ARG A 148 -5.45 -6.90 0.13
CA ARG A 148 -6.63 -7.81 0.08
C ARG A 148 -7.80 -7.23 -0.73
N ASN A 149 -7.98 -5.90 -0.70
CA ASN A 149 -9.02 -5.20 -1.45
C ASN A 149 -8.59 -4.81 -2.88
N ASN A 150 -7.29 -4.76 -3.16
CA ASN A 150 -6.68 -4.31 -4.41
C ASN A 150 -5.48 -5.18 -4.80
N PRO A 151 -5.66 -6.51 -4.98
CA PRO A 151 -4.55 -7.44 -5.18
C PRO A 151 -3.78 -7.19 -6.48
N GLU A 152 -4.37 -6.45 -7.42
CA GLU A 152 -3.80 -6.12 -8.73
C GLU A 152 -2.99 -4.81 -8.74
N LYS A 153 -2.86 -4.12 -7.61
CA LYS A 153 -2.24 -2.80 -7.54
C LYS A 153 -0.80 -2.87 -7.00
N PRO A 154 0.25 -2.78 -7.85
CA PRO A 154 1.64 -2.92 -7.42
C PRO A 154 2.07 -1.91 -6.37
N GLN A 155 1.48 -0.71 -6.39
CA GLN A 155 1.81 0.38 -5.46
C GLN A 155 1.66 -0.02 -3.98
N LEU A 156 0.69 -0.88 -3.65
CA LEU A 156 0.47 -1.29 -2.27
C LEU A 156 1.49 -2.34 -1.80
N TYR A 157 1.93 -3.22 -2.69
CA TYR A 157 3.01 -4.18 -2.42
C TYR A 157 4.34 -3.45 -2.27
N GLU A 158 4.62 -2.51 -3.18
CA GLU A 158 5.81 -1.67 -3.13
C GLU A 158 5.86 -0.84 -1.83
N ALA A 159 4.75 -0.21 -1.44
CA ALA A 159 4.65 0.50 -0.16
C ALA A 159 4.91 -0.42 1.06
N LEU A 160 4.44 -1.67 1.00
CA LEU A 160 4.67 -2.66 2.05
C LEU A 160 6.13 -3.10 2.09
N GLY A 161 6.76 -3.29 0.93
CA GLY A 161 8.20 -3.54 0.81
C GLY A 161 9.03 -2.42 1.43
N ARG A 162 8.70 -1.15 1.15
CA ARG A 162 9.35 0.01 1.79
C ARG A 162 9.18 0.00 3.31
N LEU A 163 7.98 -0.32 3.80
CA LEU A 163 7.71 -0.37 5.23
C LEU A 163 8.56 -1.45 5.93
N TYR A 164 8.69 -2.65 5.35
CA TYR A 164 9.57 -3.70 5.88
C TYR A 164 11.04 -3.27 5.88
N ARG A 165 11.52 -2.69 4.78
CA ARG A 165 12.89 -2.17 4.67
C ARG A 165 13.19 -1.07 5.69
N ASP A 166 12.34 -0.05 5.75
CA ASP A 166 12.64 1.19 6.45
C ASP A 166 12.32 1.12 7.94
N LYS A 167 11.32 0.33 8.34
CA LYS A 167 10.81 0.31 9.74
C LYS A 167 11.17 -0.97 10.48
N TYR A 168 11.14 -2.11 9.80
CA TYR A 168 11.45 -3.41 10.41
C TYR A 168 12.89 -3.84 10.13
N HIS A 169 13.56 -3.22 9.16
CA HIS A 169 14.88 -3.65 8.65
C HIS A 169 14.87 -5.12 8.23
N ASP A 170 13.71 -5.58 7.74
CA ASP A 170 13.50 -6.94 7.27
C ASP A 170 13.67 -6.98 5.76
N HIS A 171 14.91 -7.15 5.33
CA HIS A 171 15.29 -7.18 3.92
C HIS A 171 14.67 -8.37 3.17
N ALA A 172 14.39 -9.48 3.85
CA ALA A 172 13.81 -10.66 3.23
C ALA A 172 12.36 -10.40 2.82
N HIS A 173 11.52 -9.95 3.77
CA HIS A 173 10.14 -9.59 3.45
C HIS A 173 10.07 -8.38 2.50
N ALA A 174 10.97 -7.41 2.65
CA ALA A 174 11.02 -6.29 1.70
C ALA A 174 11.27 -6.78 0.26
N ALA A 175 12.25 -7.67 0.07
CA ALA A 175 12.54 -8.25 -1.24
C ALA A 175 11.33 -9.01 -1.82
N GLU A 176 10.64 -9.79 -0.99
CA GLU A 176 9.44 -10.53 -1.39
C GLU A 176 8.32 -9.61 -1.87
N TYR A 177 8.00 -8.56 -1.12
CA TYR A 177 6.93 -7.63 -1.50
C TYR A 177 7.29 -6.77 -2.72
N PHE A 178 8.56 -6.38 -2.89
CA PHE A 178 9.00 -5.73 -4.13
C PHE A 178 8.93 -6.68 -5.34
N GLU A 179 9.26 -7.97 -5.16
CA GLU A 179 9.12 -8.97 -6.23
C GLU A 179 7.64 -9.18 -6.60
N GLN A 180 6.75 -9.25 -5.61
CA GLN A 180 5.31 -9.31 -5.83
C GLN A 180 4.80 -8.07 -6.58
N ALA A 181 5.26 -6.88 -6.21
CA ALA A 181 4.94 -5.65 -6.94
C ALA A 181 5.40 -5.75 -8.41
N ALA A 182 6.66 -6.11 -8.63
CA ALA A 182 7.29 -6.22 -9.94
C ALA A 182 6.65 -7.26 -10.89
N ALA A 183 5.94 -8.24 -10.33
CA ALA A 183 5.24 -9.27 -11.08
C ALA A 183 3.87 -8.82 -11.61
N LEU A 184 3.32 -7.70 -11.11
CA LEU A 184 2.02 -7.20 -11.51
C LEU A 184 2.08 -6.35 -12.79
N PRO A 185 0.98 -6.29 -13.57
CA PRO A 185 0.83 -5.32 -14.66
C PRO A 185 0.99 -3.88 -14.14
N ASP A 186 1.53 -3.00 -14.98
CA ASP A 186 1.78 -1.58 -14.68
C ASP A 186 2.78 -1.30 -13.54
N ALA A 187 3.50 -2.32 -13.06
CA ALA A 187 4.54 -2.14 -12.06
C ALA A 187 5.69 -1.29 -12.62
N PRO A 188 6.13 -0.26 -11.88
CA PRO A 188 7.32 0.49 -12.25
C PRO A 188 8.56 -0.41 -12.37
N SER A 189 9.43 -0.13 -13.35
CA SER A 189 10.62 -0.96 -13.59
C SER A 189 11.59 -1.02 -12.41
N TYR A 190 11.53 -0.04 -11.49
CA TYR A 190 12.38 -0.01 -10.31
C TYR A 190 12.04 -1.10 -9.28
N ASP A 191 10.84 -1.67 -9.27
CA ASP A 191 10.46 -2.67 -8.26
C ASP A 191 11.33 -3.93 -8.37
N ARG A 192 11.68 -4.34 -9.60
CA ARG A 192 12.64 -5.44 -9.84
C ARG A 192 14.02 -5.14 -9.26
N ARG A 193 14.47 -3.89 -9.36
CA ARG A 193 15.74 -3.46 -8.79
C ARG A 193 15.68 -3.48 -7.26
N PHE A 194 14.61 -2.95 -6.68
CA PHE A 194 14.44 -2.96 -5.23
C PHE A 194 14.38 -4.39 -4.68
N ALA A 195 13.65 -5.30 -5.32
CA ALA A 195 13.65 -6.71 -4.95
C ALA A 195 15.08 -7.30 -4.92
N ALA A 196 15.86 -7.06 -5.97
CA ALA A 196 17.25 -7.55 -6.05
C ALA A 196 18.20 -6.85 -5.05
N TYR A 197 18.00 -5.55 -4.80
CA TYR A 197 18.79 -4.82 -3.80
C TYR A 197 18.53 -5.35 -2.40
N GLU A 198 17.27 -5.47 -1.99
CA GLU A 198 16.92 -5.97 -0.66
C GLU A 198 17.39 -7.42 -0.48
N LEU A 199 17.22 -8.25 -1.51
CA LEU A 199 17.70 -9.64 -1.49
C LEU A 199 19.20 -9.73 -1.22
N SER A 200 20.00 -8.81 -1.76
CA SER A 200 21.45 -8.80 -1.57
C SER A 200 21.89 -8.54 -0.14
N TYR A 201 21.02 -8.03 0.74
CA TYR A 201 21.32 -7.86 2.17
C TYR A 201 20.94 -9.09 3.02
N CYS A 202 20.33 -10.11 2.42
CA CYS A 202 19.88 -11.31 3.12
C CYS A 202 21.00 -12.35 3.23
N ALA A 203 21.40 -12.68 4.46
CA ALA A 203 22.39 -13.73 4.72
C ALA A 203 21.94 -15.09 4.17
N GLY A 204 22.83 -15.80 3.47
CA GLY A 204 22.55 -17.10 2.85
C GLY A 204 21.84 -17.03 1.50
N ARG A 205 21.56 -15.83 0.97
CA ARG A 205 20.96 -15.62 -0.36
C ARG A 205 21.86 -14.83 -1.32
N GLU A 206 23.16 -14.79 -1.03
CA GLU A 206 24.15 -14.01 -1.76
C GLU A 206 24.23 -14.42 -3.24
N GLN A 207 24.27 -15.73 -3.51
CA GLN A 207 24.34 -16.28 -4.87
C GLN A 207 23.11 -15.88 -5.70
N GLU A 208 21.92 -16.05 -5.11
CA GLU A 208 20.66 -15.71 -5.77
C GLU A 208 20.55 -14.19 -6.03
N ALA A 209 20.97 -13.38 -5.05
CA ALA A 209 21.03 -11.94 -5.20
C ALA A 209 21.96 -11.53 -6.35
N TYR A 210 23.14 -12.15 -6.42
CA TYR A 210 24.12 -11.90 -7.47
C TYR A 210 23.54 -12.21 -8.84
N GLU A 211 22.92 -13.38 -9.01
CA GLU A 211 22.30 -13.78 -10.28
C GLU A 211 21.15 -12.84 -10.70
N ARG A 212 20.32 -12.36 -9.75
CA ARG A 212 19.26 -11.39 -10.05
C ARG A 212 19.84 -10.03 -10.47
N LEU A 213 20.82 -9.52 -9.73
CA LEU A 213 21.47 -8.25 -10.05
C LEU A 213 22.25 -8.32 -11.37
N HIS A 214 22.90 -9.45 -11.65
CA HIS A 214 23.69 -9.64 -12.85
C HIS A 214 22.78 -9.74 -14.09
N ARG A 215 21.62 -10.40 -13.98
CA ARG A 215 20.58 -10.36 -15.04
C ARG A 215 20.10 -8.95 -15.32
N LEU A 216 19.87 -8.14 -14.29
CA LEU A 216 19.53 -6.73 -14.45
C LEU A 216 20.66 -5.96 -15.16
N TYR A 217 21.91 -6.16 -14.75
CA TYR A 217 23.08 -5.56 -15.42
C TYR A 217 23.18 -5.89 -16.91
N GLN A 218 22.90 -7.15 -17.27
CA GLN A 218 22.92 -7.64 -18.65
C GLN A 218 21.76 -7.10 -19.50
N SER A 219 20.66 -6.69 -18.88
CA SER A 219 19.47 -6.21 -19.60
C SER A 219 19.67 -4.85 -20.29
N GLY A 220 20.68 -4.08 -19.91
CA GLY A 220 21.10 -2.87 -20.62
C GLY A 220 21.68 -1.79 -19.72
N GLU A 221 22.26 -0.77 -20.35
CA GLU A 221 22.96 0.32 -19.64
C GLU A 221 22.07 1.12 -18.68
N ARG A 222 20.76 1.22 -18.98
CA ARG A 222 19.79 1.92 -18.12
C ARG A 222 19.63 1.29 -16.73
N GLU A 223 19.92 -0.01 -16.61
CA GLU A 223 19.84 -0.74 -15.34
C GLU A 223 21.16 -0.68 -14.54
N ARG A 224 22.25 -0.20 -15.14
CA ARG A 224 23.59 -0.10 -14.52
C ARG A 224 23.69 1.11 -13.57
N LEU A 225 22.73 1.21 -12.65
CA LEU A 225 22.65 2.28 -11.67
C LEU A 225 23.72 2.11 -10.57
N PRO A 226 24.16 3.20 -9.90
CA PRO A 226 25.23 3.15 -8.90
C PRO A 226 25.00 2.12 -7.79
N THR A 227 23.77 2.02 -7.27
CA THR A 227 23.43 1.03 -6.23
C THR A 227 23.57 -0.40 -6.73
N LEU A 228 23.09 -0.70 -7.94
CA LEU A 228 23.20 -2.04 -8.54
C LEU A 228 24.66 -2.46 -8.67
N LEU A 229 25.50 -1.58 -9.21
CA LEU A 229 26.92 -1.87 -9.42
C LEU A 229 27.67 -2.05 -8.11
N LYS A 230 27.38 -1.20 -7.10
CA LYS A 230 27.96 -1.35 -5.76
C LYS A 230 27.59 -2.70 -5.13
N ARG A 231 26.33 -3.13 -5.25
CA ARG A 231 25.88 -4.42 -4.72
C ARG A 231 26.48 -5.60 -5.48
N LEU A 232 26.61 -5.51 -6.81
CA LEU A 232 27.27 -6.53 -7.62
C LEU A 232 28.72 -6.73 -7.20
N LYS A 233 29.53 -5.66 -7.17
CA LYS A 233 30.94 -5.75 -6.77
C LYS A 233 31.11 -6.34 -5.36
N PHE A 234 30.27 -5.90 -4.42
CA PHE A 234 30.26 -6.44 -3.08
C PHE A 234 30.02 -7.96 -3.07
N LEU A 235 29.03 -8.44 -3.83
CA LEU A 235 28.74 -9.88 -3.93
C LEU A 235 29.83 -10.65 -4.68
N GLU A 236 30.44 -10.08 -5.72
CA GLU A 236 31.55 -10.71 -6.45
C GLU A 236 32.76 -10.97 -5.54
N GLU A 237 33.05 -10.03 -4.64
CA GLU A 237 34.07 -10.21 -3.61
C GLU A 237 33.67 -11.29 -2.60
N GLN A 238 32.46 -11.22 -2.05
CA GLN A 238 31.99 -12.18 -1.04
C GLN A 238 31.90 -13.61 -1.58
N LEU A 239 31.42 -13.78 -2.82
CA LEU A 239 31.27 -15.08 -3.49
C LEU A 239 32.57 -15.56 -4.14
N HIS A 240 33.65 -14.77 -4.08
CA HIS A 240 34.93 -15.07 -4.73
C HIS A 240 34.79 -15.36 -6.23
N VAL A 241 33.93 -14.60 -6.92
CA VAL A 241 33.70 -14.74 -8.36
C VAL A 241 35.03 -14.51 -9.11
N PRO A 242 35.40 -15.36 -10.09
CA PRO A 242 36.63 -15.20 -10.86
C PRO A 242 36.69 -13.84 -11.56
N LEU A 243 37.87 -13.21 -11.59
CA LEU A 243 38.04 -11.86 -12.18
C LEU A 243 37.53 -11.75 -13.62
N ALA A 244 37.62 -12.84 -14.41
CA ALA A 244 37.15 -12.88 -15.79
C ALA A 244 35.61 -12.83 -15.93
N GLU A 245 34.88 -13.17 -14.86
CA GLU A 245 33.42 -13.20 -14.81
C GLU A 245 32.83 -11.96 -14.12
N ARG A 246 33.67 -11.09 -13.55
CA ARG A 246 33.24 -9.88 -12.85
C ARG A 246 32.82 -8.77 -13.81
N ILE A 247 31.93 -7.92 -13.35
CA ILE A 247 31.63 -6.68 -14.06
C ILE A 247 32.87 -5.76 -14.14
N PRO A 248 33.04 -4.98 -15.22
CA PRO A 248 34.18 -4.08 -15.36
C PRO A 248 34.32 -3.08 -14.22
N ASP A 249 35.55 -2.76 -13.86
CA ASP A 249 35.81 -1.83 -12.76
C ASP A 249 35.40 -0.39 -13.04
N GLN A 250 35.50 0.02 -14.31
CA GLN A 250 35.10 1.33 -14.79
C GLN A 250 33.61 1.36 -15.12
N LEU A 251 32.87 2.25 -14.45
CA LEU A 251 31.54 2.66 -14.87
C LEU A 251 31.61 3.23 -16.30
N PRO A 252 30.71 2.86 -17.23
CA PRO A 252 30.67 3.49 -18.55
C PRO A 252 30.53 5.02 -18.38
N ALA A 253 31.29 5.76 -19.17
CA ALA A 253 31.30 7.22 -19.15
C ALA A 253 29.86 7.75 -19.29
N ASP A 254 29.53 8.73 -18.43
CA ASP A 254 28.23 9.36 -18.29
C ASP A 254 27.61 9.67 -19.66
N THR A 255 26.63 8.87 -20.10
CA THR A 255 25.79 9.25 -21.24
C THR A 255 25.07 10.55 -20.88
N PRO A 256 25.16 11.61 -21.69
CA PRO A 256 24.60 12.91 -21.35
C PRO A 256 23.10 12.77 -21.09
N LYS A 257 22.66 13.22 -19.91
CA LYS A 257 21.26 13.33 -19.53
C LYS A 257 20.52 14.13 -20.60
N ARG A 258 19.55 13.49 -21.27
CA ARG A 258 18.54 14.18 -22.09
C ARG A 258 17.37 14.58 -21.20
#